data_AF-A0A3N1HG74-F1
#
_entry.id   AF-A0A3N1HG74-F1
#
_cell.length_a   1.000
_cell.length_b   1.000
_cell.length_c   1.000
_cell.angle_alpha   90.00
_cell.angle_beta   90.00
_cell.angle_gamma   90.00
#
_symmetry.space_group_name_H-M   'P 1'
#
loop_
_entity.id
_entity.type
_entity.pdbx_description
1 polymer ?
#
loop_
_entity_poly.entity_id
_entity_poly.type
_entity_poly.pdbx_seq_one_letter_code
_entity_poly.pdbx_strand_id
1 'polypeptide(L)'
;MVKAFAPALALVAAVPALWGTGAAAGAGDVVRGPDLNGDGRVDRVVVGAVADAPEQQELVAVVRGVRFTARMPLHSFIGVRPLRFADVDDDGRDEAVVTESVGANTELFTVWGLGEAGLRAVTEADGRPLVLAEGGGVSAISGYGCEGVGDERRLVVVRGEVVWSSDPLVYAGERVAHSVRDGVATATATTPVLAGRDAPAYRVDPGSCA
;
A
#
# COMPACT_ATOMS: atom_id res chain seq x y z
N MET A 1 -33.30 73.65 -14.90
CA MET A 1 -34.51 73.08 -14.30
C MET A 1 -34.62 71.63 -14.74
N VAL A 2 -34.70 70.71 -13.78
CA VAL A 2 -34.55 69.26 -13.92
C VAL A 2 -35.86 68.61 -14.40
N LYS A 3 -35.76 67.52 -15.18
CA LYS A 3 -36.58 66.28 -15.20
C LYS A 3 -36.91 65.84 -16.63
N ALA A 4 -36.99 64.57 -17.01
CA ALA A 4 -36.49 63.29 -16.51
C ALA A 4 -36.90 62.30 -17.62
N PHE A 5 -35.96 61.56 -18.20
CA PHE A 5 -36.27 60.43 -19.08
C PHE A 5 -36.48 59.19 -18.21
N ALA A 6 -37.63 58.53 -18.34
CA ALA A 6 -37.86 57.20 -17.79
C ALA A 6 -37.92 56.19 -18.94
N PRO A 7 -36.98 55.24 -19.05
CA PRO A 7 -37.11 54.11 -19.95
C PRO A 7 -37.85 52.96 -19.26
N ALA A 8 -38.79 52.36 -20.00
CA ALA A 8 -39.53 51.19 -19.58
C ALA A 8 -38.62 49.95 -19.48
N LEU A 9 -38.73 49.23 -18.36
CA LEU A 9 -38.08 47.95 -18.09
C LEU A 9 -38.53 46.88 -19.11
N ALA A 10 -37.57 46.23 -19.77
CA ALA A 10 -37.77 44.92 -20.40
C ALA A 10 -37.50 43.83 -19.36
N LEU A 11 -38.50 42.97 -19.08
CA LEU A 11 -38.34 41.76 -18.29
C LEU A 11 -37.53 40.73 -19.08
N VAL A 12 -36.32 40.40 -18.61
CA VAL A 12 -35.58 39.21 -19.03
C VAL A 12 -36.05 38.04 -18.17
N ALA A 13 -36.73 37.07 -18.77
CA ALA A 13 -37.06 35.80 -18.12
C ALA A 13 -35.78 34.94 -18.04
N ALA A 14 -35.15 34.90 -16.86
CA ALA A 14 -34.06 33.98 -16.57
C ALA A 14 -34.65 32.58 -16.29
N VAL A 15 -34.39 31.63 -17.19
CA VAL A 15 -34.63 30.21 -16.93
C VAL A 15 -33.52 29.73 -16.01
N PRO A 16 -33.79 29.24 -14.78
CA PRO A 16 -32.75 28.61 -13.99
C PRO A 16 -32.39 27.29 -14.66
N ALA A 17 -31.13 27.15 -15.06
CA ALA A 17 -30.56 25.85 -15.40
C ALA A 17 -30.67 24.97 -14.15
N LEU A 18 -31.42 23.88 -14.25
CA LEU A 18 -31.43 22.80 -13.26
C LEU A 18 -30.10 22.08 -13.40
N TRP A 19 -29.13 22.45 -12.57
CA TRP A 19 -27.93 21.63 -12.35
C TRP A 19 -28.42 20.38 -11.65
N GLY A 20 -28.39 19.26 -12.37
CA GLY A 20 -28.68 17.96 -11.82
C GLY A 20 -27.87 17.78 -10.55
N THR A 21 -28.58 17.55 -9.45
CA THR A 21 -28.00 17.18 -8.16
C THR A 21 -27.17 15.93 -8.40
N GLY A 22 -25.84 16.10 -8.36
CA GLY A 22 -24.90 15.01 -8.38
C GLY A 22 -25.31 13.99 -7.32
N ALA A 23 -25.24 12.72 -7.71
CA ALA A 23 -25.39 11.61 -6.81
C ALA A 23 -24.59 11.89 -5.54
N ALA A 24 -25.25 11.74 -4.39
CA ALA A 24 -24.56 11.72 -3.11
C ALA A 24 -23.51 10.62 -3.19
N ALA A 25 -22.25 11.01 -3.40
CA ALA A 25 -21.13 10.16 -3.09
C ALA A 25 -21.31 9.83 -1.61
N GLY A 26 -21.48 8.55 -1.30
CA GLY A 26 -21.34 8.09 0.07
C GLY A 26 -20.06 8.67 0.63
N ALA A 27 -20.04 8.96 1.93
CA ALA A 27 -18.80 9.22 2.64
C ALA A 27 -17.93 7.96 2.52
N GLY A 28 -17.27 7.83 1.37
CA GLY A 28 -16.19 6.89 1.14
C GLY A 28 -15.04 7.45 1.93
N ASP A 29 -14.38 6.57 2.67
CA ASP A 29 -13.10 6.85 3.29
C ASP A 29 -12.24 7.60 2.28
N VAL A 30 -11.78 8.79 2.66
CA VAL A 30 -10.82 9.54 1.84
C VAL A 30 -9.56 8.69 1.85
N VAL A 31 -9.41 7.82 0.85
CA VAL A 31 -8.15 7.12 0.61
C VAL A 31 -7.16 8.21 0.23
N ARG A 32 -6.32 8.61 1.18
CA ARG A 32 -5.16 9.46 0.90
C ARG A 32 -4.35 8.71 -0.17
N GLY A 33 -4.13 9.34 -1.32
CA GLY A 33 -3.22 8.79 -2.31
C GLY A 33 -1.76 8.92 -1.83
N PRO A 34 -0.83 8.19 -2.45
CA PRO A 34 0.54 8.13 -1.96
C PRO A 34 1.28 9.46 -2.10
N ASP A 35 2.19 9.77 -1.19
CA ASP A 35 3.20 10.83 -1.29
C ASP A 35 4.58 10.17 -1.37
N LEU A 36 5.07 9.90 -2.59
CA LEU A 36 6.30 9.13 -2.79
C LEU A 36 7.57 9.95 -2.56
N ASN A 37 7.47 11.27 -2.51
CA ASN A 37 8.62 12.17 -2.38
C ASN A 37 8.60 13.02 -1.09
N GLY A 38 7.56 12.88 -0.26
CA GLY A 38 7.47 13.47 1.08
C GLY A 38 7.19 14.97 1.06
N ASP A 39 6.60 15.49 -0.03
CA ASP A 39 6.35 16.93 -0.16
C ASP A 39 4.96 17.37 0.29
N GLY A 40 4.20 16.44 0.87
CA GLY A 40 2.86 16.61 1.38
C GLY A 40 1.78 16.59 0.29
N ARG A 41 2.12 16.26 -0.96
CA ARG A 41 1.15 16.16 -2.06
C ARG A 41 1.03 14.74 -2.56
N VAL A 42 -0.19 14.40 -2.97
CA VAL A 42 -0.47 13.10 -3.56
C VAL A 42 0.14 13.00 -4.96
N ASP A 43 0.92 11.95 -5.16
CA ASP A 43 1.47 11.50 -6.43
C ASP A 43 0.50 10.54 -7.15
N ARG A 44 0.70 10.41 -8.46
CA ARG A 44 -0.08 9.44 -9.26
C ARG A 44 0.72 8.16 -9.42
N VAL A 45 0.16 7.05 -8.96
CA VAL A 45 0.76 5.72 -9.12
C VAL A 45 -0.26 4.76 -9.71
N VAL A 46 0.16 3.98 -10.70
CA VAL A 46 -0.66 2.93 -11.33
C VAL A 46 0.18 1.68 -11.56
N VAL A 47 -0.47 0.53 -11.58
CA VAL A 47 0.13 -0.75 -11.97
C VAL A 47 -0.71 -1.37 -13.07
N GLY A 48 -0.07 -2.01 -14.05
CA GLY A 48 -0.75 -2.61 -15.18
C GLY A 48 0.04 -3.78 -15.77
N ALA A 49 -0.65 -4.72 -16.41
CA ALA A 49 0.00 -5.82 -17.11
C ALA A 49 0.79 -5.29 -18.32
N VAL A 50 1.92 -5.94 -18.62
CA VAL A 50 2.77 -5.57 -19.75
C VAL A 50 2.31 -6.32 -21.00
N ALA A 51 1.91 -5.60 -22.04
CA ALA A 51 1.25 -6.17 -23.22
C ALA A 51 2.09 -7.23 -23.96
N ASP A 52 3.41 -7.04 -24.00
CA ASP A 52 4.38 -7.93 -24.66
C ASP A 52 5.07 -8.90 -23.69
N ALA A 53 4.70 -8.90 -22.40
CA ALA A 53 5.25 -9.76 -21.37
C ALA A 53 4.14 -10.19 -20.39
N PRO A 54 3.36 -11.25 -20.69
CA PRO A 54 2.15 -11.62 -19.93
C PRO A 54 2.41 -12.07 -18.49
N GLU A 55 3.65 -12.42 -18.16
CA GLU A 55 4.12 -12.76 -16.81
C GLU A 55 4.73 -11.54 -16.08
N GLN A 56 4.56 -10.33 -16.62
CA GLN A 56 5.05 -9.09 -16.04
C GLN A 56 3.95 -8.04 -15.88
N GLN A 57 4.10 -7.23 -14.85
CA GLN A 57 3.38 -5.98 -14.64
C GLN A 57 4.38 -4.83 -14.53
N GLU A 58 3.90 -3.62 -14.77
CA GLU A 58 4.67 -2.37 -14.70
C GLU A 58 4.02 -1.43 -13.69
N LEU A 59 4.81 -1.03 -12.70
CA LEU A 59 4.50 0.05 -11.77
C LEU A 59 4.94 1.35 -12.41
N VAL A 60 4.03 2.32 -12.49
CA VAL A 60 4.28 3.64 -13.06
C VAL A 60 3.95 4.69 -12.02
N ALA A 61 4.94 5.48 -11.63
CA ALA A 61 4.77 6.66 -10.78
C ALA A 61 4.96 7.94 -11.59
N VAL A 62 4.11 8.93 -11.34
CA VAL A 62 4.27 10.29 -11.86
C VAL A 62 4.35 11.25 -10.68
N VAL A 63 5.57 11.71 -10.41
CA VAL A 63 5.92 12.60 -9.30
C VAL A 63 6.32 13.94 -9.88
N ARG A 64 5.60 15.01 -9.53
CA ARG A 64 5.83 16.37 -10.07
C ARG A 64 5.93 16.44 -11.61
N GLY A 65 5.20 15.57 -12.31
CA GLY A 65 5.19 15.48 -13.77
C GLY A 65 6.32 14.66 -14.38
N VAL A 66 7.24 14.13 -13.56
CA VAL A 66 8.29 13.20 -13.99
C VAL A 66 7.77 11.77 -13.87
N ARG A 67 7.96 10.98 -14.92
CA ARG A 67 7.51 9.58 -14.98
C ARG A 67 8.65 8.64 -14.60
N PHE A 68 8.36 7.71 -13.69
CA PHE A 68 9.22 6.61 -13.28
C PHE A 68 8.49 5.29 -13.53
N THR A 69 9.24 4.24 -13.88
CA THR A 69 8.69 2.92 -14.17
C THR A 69 9.55 1.81 -13.58
N ALA A 70 8.93 0.76 -13.08
CA ALA A 70 9.58 -0.48 -12.71
C ALA A 70 8.77 -1.67 -13.25
N ARG A 71 9.43 -2.78 -13.57
CA ARG A 71 8.78 -4.04 -13.99
C ARG A 71 9.04 -5.13 -12.99
N MET A 72 8.04 -5.97 -12.77
CA MET A 72 8.06 -7.05 -11.79
C MET A 72 7.19 -8.21 -12.24
N PRO A 73 7.32 -9.40 -11.62
CA PRO A 73 6.47 -10.54 -11.92
C PRO A 73 4.97 -10.22 -11.76
N LEU A 74 4.16 -10.84 -12.61
CA LEU A 74 2.71 -10.84 -12.54
C LEU A 74 2.22 -12.27 -12.45
N HIS A 75 1.36 -12.57 -11.49
CA HIS A 75 0.62 -13.83 -11.47
C HIS A 75 -0.45 -13.84 -12.57
N SER A 76 -0.07 -14.27 -13.77
CA SER A 76 -0.86 -14.13 -15.01
C SER A 76 -2.30 -14.65 -14.92
N PHE A 77 -2.54 -15.73 -14.16
CA PHE A 77 -3.89 -16.27 -13.95
C PHE A 77 -4.84 -15.36 -13.15
N ILE A 78 -4.30 -14.56 -12.23
CA ILE A 78 -5.07 -13.67 -11.34
C ILE A 78 -5.10 -12.25 -11.91
N GLY A 79 -4.05 -11.86 -12.62
CA GLY A 79 -3.89 -10.52 -13.17
C GLY A 79 -3.52 -9.49 -12.10
N VAL A 80 -3.58 -8.23 -12.51
CA VAL A 80 -3.15 -7.09 -11.69
C VAL A 80 -4.13 -6.86 -10.54
N ARG A 81 -3.60 -6.60 -9.34
CA ARG A 81 -4.38 -6.30 -8.14
C ARG A 81 -4.27 -4.81 -7.77
N PRO A 82 -5.22 -4.25 -7.01
CA PRO A 82 -5.12 -2.88 -6.52
C PRO A 82 -3.82 -2.64 -5.73
N LEU A 83 -3.22 -1.47 -5.93
CA LEU A 83 -2.04 -1.04 -5.18
C LEU A 83 -2.40 -0.73 -3.73
N ARG A 84 -1.44 -0.98 -2.85
CA ARG A 84 -1.45 -0.52 -1.46
C ARG A 84 -0.24 0.39 -1.26
N PHE A 85 -0.32 1.24 -0.25
CA PHE A 85 0.74 2.19 0.10
C PHE A 85 1.00 2.16 1.60
N ALA A 86 2.26 2.29 1.98
CA ALA A 86 2.73 2.26 3.35
C ALA A 86 4.10 2.91 3.44
N ASP A 87 4.33 3.73 4.46
CA ASP A 87 5.64 4.25 4.86
C ASP A 87 6.33 3.18 5.73
N VAL A 88 7.01 2.23 5.08
CA VAL A 88 7.61 1.06 5.75
C VAL A 88 8.94 1.39 6.41
N ASP A 89 9.56 2.52 6.06
CA ASP A 89 10.86 2.97 6.57
C ASP A 89 10.81 4.17 7.52
N ASP A 90 9.60 4.69 7.77
CA ASP A 90 9.29 5.79 8.69
C ASP A 90 10.03 7.09 8.32
N ASP A 91 10.15 7.35 7.01
CA ASP A 91 10.79 8.56 6.48
C ASP A 91 9.79 9.63 6.02
N GLY A 92 8.48 9.34 6.13
CA GLY A 92 7.40 10.23 5.75
C GLY A 92 7.04 10.19 4.26
N ARG A 93 7.65 9.28 3.50
CA ARG A 93 7.28 8.96 2.11
C ARG A 93 6.60 7.60 2.08
N ASP A 94 5.65 7.45 1.16
CA ASP A 94 4.97 6.18 0.97
C ASP A 94 5.77 5.28 0.02
N GLU A 95 5.89 3.99 0.36
CA GLU A 95 6.24 2.93 -0.57
C GLU A 95 4.98 2.31 -1.20
N ALA A 96 5.11 1.84 -2.45
CA ALA A 96 4.10 1.02 -3.08
C ALA A 96 4.27 -0.45 -2.66
N VAL A 97 3.21 -1.07 -2.15
CA VAL A 97 3.13 -2.50 -1.85
C VAL A 97 2.33 -3.17 -2.97
N VAL A 98 3.02 -3.95 -3.79
CA VAL A 98 2.51 -4.50 -5.04
C VAL A 98 2.29 -6.01 -4.90
N THR A 99 1.09 -6.49 -5.16
CA THR A 99 0.82 -7.94 -5.18
C THR A 99 1.50 -8.58 -6.38
N GLU A 100 2.35 -9.57 -6.13
CA GLU A 100 3.00 -10.37 -7.18
C GLU A 100 2.40 -11.76 -7.30
N SER A 101 1.87 -12.32 -6.21
CA SER A 101 1.28 -13.65 -6.20
C SER A 101 0.09 -13.74 -5.27
N VAL A 102 -0.89 -14.55 -5.65
CA VAL A 102 -2.11 -14.83 -4.88
C VAL A 102 -2.29 -16.34 -4.87
N GLY A 103 -1.87 -16.97 -3.78
CA GLY A 103 -2.12 -18.37 -3.51
C GLY A 103 -3.51 -18.59 -2.90
N ALA A 104 -3.88 -19.86 -2.71
CA ALA A 104 -5.21 -20.25 -2.22
C ALA A 104 -5.61 -19.58 -0.89
N ASN A 105 -4.64 -19.25 -0.03
CA ASN A 105 -4.89 -18.60 1.26
C ASN A 105 -3.85 -17.53 1.61
N THR A 106 -2.97 -17.14 0.69
CA THR A 106 -1.85 -16.23 0.98
C THR A 106 -1.59 -15.32 -0.20
N GLU A 107 -1.57 -14.01 0.04
CA GLU A 107 -1.08 -13.01 -0.93
C GLU A 107 0.39 -12.71 -0.63
N LEU A 108 1.22 -12.58 -1.67
CA LEU A 108 2.61 -12.16 -1.59
C LEU A 108 2.79 -10.81 -2.27
N PHE A 109 3.59 -9.95 -1.65
CA PHE A 109 3.82 -8.58 -2.09
C PHE A 109 5.31 -8.26 -2.16
N THR A 110 5.69 -7.41 -3.09
CA THR A 110 6.96 -6.70 -3.06
C THR A 110 6.73 -5.24 -2.71
N VAL A 111 7.74 -4.61 -2.12
CA VAL A 111 7.69 -3.20 -1.69
C VAL A 111 8.59 -2.38 -2.61
N TRP A 112 8.12 -1.21 -3.04
CA TRP A 112 8.81 -0.36 -4.01
C TRP A 112 8.83 1.09 -3.53
N GLY A 113 10.03 1.64 -3.35
CA GLY A 113 10.24 3.04 -2.97
C GLY A 113 10.78 3.90 -4.12
N LEU A 114 10.64 5.21 -4.00
CA LEU A 114 11.22 6.18 -4.92
C LEU A 114 12.62 6.61 -4.43
N GLY A 115 13.65 6.12 -5.11
CA GLY A 115 15.03 6.57 -4.91
C GLY A 115 15.44 7.69 -5.87
N GLU A 116 16.67 8.18 -5.72
CA GLU A 116 17.25 9.19 -6.63
C GLU A 116 17.28 8.73 -8.10
N ALA A 117 17.52 7.44 -8.33
CA ALA A 117 17.56 6.83 -9.66
C ALA A 117 16.17 6.40 -10.19
N GLY A 118 15.10 6.60 -9.40
CA GLY A 118 13.73 6.18 -9.72
C GLY A 118 13.20 5.08 -8.81
N LEU A 119 12.18 4.37 -9.28
CA LEU A 119 11.54 3.28 -8.54
C LEU A 119 12.52 2.12 -8.35
N ARG A 120 12.62 1.64 -7.11
CA ARG A 120 13.45 0.48 -6.73
C ARG A 120 12.70 -0.42 -5.76
N ALA A 121 12.91 -1.73 -5.88
CA ALA A 121 12.41 -2.67 -4.89
C ALA A 121 13.17 -2.44 -3.57
N VAL A 122 12.45 -2.49 -2.45
CA VAL A 122 13.06 -2.68 -1.15
C VAL A 122 13.64 -4.09 -1.12
N THR A 123 14.87 -4.23 -0.66
CA THR A 123 15.56 -5.53 -0.59
C THR A 123 15.89 -5.90 0.84
N GLU A 124 16.14 -7.18 1.09
CA GLU A 124 16.85 -7.63 2.29
C GLU A 124 18.34 -7.28 2.18
N ALA A 125 19.10 -7.44 3.27
CA ALA A 125 20.53 -7.16 3.32
C ALA A 125 21.37 -8.01 2.34
N ASP A 126 20.85 -9.14 1.86
CA ASP A 126 21.49 -9.99 0.85
C ASP A 126 21.15 -9.59 -0.60
N GLY A 127 20.38 -8.52 -0.79
CA GLY A 127 19.98 -7.99 -2.08
C GLY A 127 18.77 -8.66 -2.72
N ARG A 128 18.16 -9.68 -2.09
CA ARG A 128 16.89 -10.23 -2.57
C ARG A 128 15.75 -9.24 -2.29
N PRO A 129 14.71 -9.15 -3.15
CA PRO A 129 13.54 -8.33 -2.85
C PRO A 129 12.92 -8.71 -1.49
N LEU A 130 12.55 -7.71 -0.71
CA LEU A 130 11.73 -7.90 0.48
C LEU A 130 10.35 -8.38 0.02
N VAL A 131 9.95 -9.56 0.50
CA VAL A 131 8.64 -10.15 0.24
C VAL A 131 7.80 -10.10 1.51
N LEU A 132 6.67 -9.40 1.44
CA LEU A 132 5.66 -9.40 2.47
C LEU A 132 4.59 -10.46 2.13
N ALA A 133 3.91 -10.95 3.15
CA ALA A 133 2.86 -11.94 2.97
C ALA A 133 1.69 -11.68 3.92
N GLU A 134 0.48 -11.97 3.45
CA GLU A 134 -0.75 -11.92 4.25
C GLU A 134 -1.55 -13.21 4.07
N GLY A 135 -1.98 -13.83 5.17
CA GLY A 135 -2.87 -14.98 5.17
C GLY A 135 -2.28 -16.24 5.81
N GLY A 136 -2.32 -17.36 5.10
CA GLY A 136 -1.81 -18.67 5.54
C GLY A 136 -2.87 -19.76 5.77
N GLY A 137 -4.16 -19.42 5.78
CA GLY A 137 -5.25 -20.40 5.95
C GLY A 137 -5.20 -21.09 7.32
N VAL A 138 -5.55 -22.38 7.41
CA VAL A 138 -5.43 -23.16 8.67
C VAL A 138 -4.00 -23.66 8.92
N SER A 139 -3.19 -23.83 7.87
CA SER A 139 -1.86 -24.43 7.99
C SER A 139 -0.76 -23.44 8.31
N ALA A 140 -0.99 -22.15 8.08
CA ALA A 140 0.01 -21.12 8.27
C ALA A 140 -0.58 -19.79 8.74
N ILE A 141 0.31 -18.92 9.22
CA ILE A 141 0.08 -17.53 9.55
C ILE A 141 1.14 -16.73 8.81
N SER A 142 0.72 -15.67 8.12
CA SER A 142 1.60 -14.70 7.48
C SER A 142 0.98 -13.33 7.61
N GLY A 143 1.79 -12.35 8.00
CA GLY A 143 1.34 -10.96 8.11
C GLY A 143 2.52 -10.02 8.19
N TYR A 144 2.24 -8.74 7.98
CA TYR A 144 3.17 -7.65 8.26
C TYR A 144 2.43 -6.46 8.87
N GLY A 145 3.19 -5.55 9.46
CA GLY A 145 2.71 -4.27 9.97
C GLY A 145 3.89 -3.47 10.51
N CYS A 146 3.65 -2.29 11.03
CA CYS A 146 4.70 -1.45 11.61
C CYS A 146 4.46 -1.22 13.11
N GLU A 147 5.51 -1.25 13.90
CA GLU A 147 5.44 -1.06 15.35
C GLU A 147 6.48 -0.08 15.85
N GLY A 148 6.06 0.83 16.73
CA GLY A 148 6.93 1.79 17.39
C GLY A 148 7.54 1.23 18.67
N VAL A 149 8.84 1.45 18.86
CA VAL A 149 9.51 1.33 20.16
C VAL A 149 10.21 2.66 20.46
N GLY A 150 9.58 3.51 21.27
CA GLY A 150 10.07 4.88 21.48
C GLY A 150 9.82 5.75 20.25
N ASP A 151 10.87 6.42 19.77
CA ASP A 151 10.81 7.32 18.60
C ASP A 151 11.11 6.61 17.27
N GLU A 152 11.34 5.29 17.28
CA GLU A 152 11.61 4.50 16.07
C GLU A 152 10.44 3.57 15.75
N ARG A 153 9.89 3.68 14.53
CA ARG A 153 8.99 2.67 13.95
C ARG A 153 9.78 1.63 13.16
N ARG A 154 9.37 0.36 13.27
CA ARG A 154 10.00 -0.78 12.58
C ARG A 154 8.95 -1.57 11.83
N LEU A 155 9.30 -2.02 10.63
CA LEU A 155 8.53 -3.03 9.93
C LEU A 155 8.62 -4.35 10.71
N VAL A 156 7.48 -4.98 10.95
CA VAL A 156 7.38 -6.28 11.62
C VAL A 156 6.74 -7.27 10.66
N VAL A 157 7.39 -8.42 10.47
CA VAL A 157 6.88 -9.54 9.69
C VAL A 157 6.67 -10.73 10.63
N VAL A 158 5.53 -11.40 10.49
CA VAL A 158 5.21 -12.62 11.24
C VAL A 158 4.99 -13.78 10.28
N ARG A 159 5.54 -14.94 10.65
CA ARG A 159 5.29 -16.20 9.97
C ARG A 159 5.13 -17.33 10.98
N GLY A 160 4.23 -18.26 10.70
CA GLY A 160 4.03 -19.45 11.52
C GLY A 160 3.44 -20.59 10.73
N GLU A 161 3.84 -21.81 11.05
CA GLU A 161 3.30 -23.05 10.49
C GLU A 161 2.66 -23.87 11.60
N VAL A 162 1.52 -24.50 11.31
CA VAL A 162 0.78 -25.28 12.30
C VAL A 162 1.57 -26.51 12.75
N VAL A 163 1.56 -26.77 14.05
CA VAL A 163 2.10 -28.00 14.65
C VAL A 163 0.97 -29.01 14.77
N TRP A 164 0.79 -29.85 13.75
CA TRP A 164 -0.34 -30.78 13.65
C TRP A 164 -0.48 -31.78 14.81
N SER A 165 0.60 -32.02 15.56
CA SER A 165 0.60 -32.91 16.72
C SER A 165 0.13 -32.25 18.02
N SER A 166 -0.24 -30.96 17.99
CA SER A 166 -0.67 -30.20 19.17
C SER A 166 -2.20 -30.18 19.30
N ASP A 167 -2.67 -30.20 20.55
CA ASP A 167 -4.08 -29.98 20.92
C ASP A 167 -4.13 -29.10 22.19
N PRO A 168 -4.61 -27.84 22.12
CA PRO A 168 -5.12 -27.17 20.93
C PRO A 168 -4.02 -26.90 19.88
N LEU A 169 -4.42 -26.64 18.63
CA LEU A 169 -3.49 -26.30 17.56
C LEU A 169 -2.65 -25.06 17.90
N VAL A 170 -1.33 -25.22 17.87
CA VAL A 170 -0.35 -24.12 17.94
C VAL A 170 0.41 -23.99 16.63
N TYR A 171 1.04 -22.84 16.45
CA TYR A 171 1.87 -22.51 15.31
C TYR A 171 3.30 -22.26 15.79
N ALA A 172 4.27 -22.79 15.06
CA ALA A 172 5.68 -22.57 15.27
C ALA A 172 6.20 -21.64 14.17
N GLY A 173 6.94 -20.60 14.54
CA GLY A 173 7.57 -19.72 13.57
C GLY A 173 8.28 -18.56 14.24
N GLU A 174 8.17 -17.38 13.67
CA GLU A 174 8.91 -16.22 14.13
C GLU A 174 8.18 -14.90 13.88
N ARG A 175 8.60 -13.92 14.66
CA ARG A 175 8.31 -12.50 14.51
C ARG A 175 9.63 -11.78 14.30
N VAL A 176 9.78 -11.11 13.17
CA VAL A 176 11.01 -10.42 12.78
C VAL A 176 10.74 -8.93 12.69
N ALA A 177 11.50 -8.12 13.42
CA ALA A 177 11.49 -6.68 13.30
C ALA A 177 12.63 -6.25 12.38
N HIS A 178 12.34 -5.42 11.39
CA HIS A 178 13.28 -4.87 10.42
C HIS A 178 13.40 -3.35 10.61
N SER A 179 14.63 -2.86 10.52
CA SER A 179 14.88 -1.47 10.17
C SER A 179 14.98 -1.41 8.65
N VAL A 180 14.15 -0.59 8.02
CA VAL A 180 14.24 -0.33 6.59
C VAL A 180 14.93 1.03 6.45
N ARG A 181 16.03 1.08 5.68
CA ARG A 181 16.77 2.31 5.41
C ARG A 181 17.32 2.26 4.00
N ASP A 182 17.16 3.34 3.25
CA ASP A 182 17.65 3.46 1.87
C ASP A 182 17.19 2.33 0.93
N GLY A 183 16.00 1.78 1.19
CA GLY A 183 15.46 0.64 0.46
C GLY A 183 16.07 -0.72 0.85
N VAL A 184 16.75 -0.83 1.98
CA VAL A 184 17.28 -2.09 2.51
C VAL A 184 16.66 -2.39 3.87
N ALA A 185 15.92 -3.49 3.96
CA ALA A 185 15.39 -4.06 5.17
C ALA A 185 16.42 -4.95 5.86
N THR A 186 16.84 -4.54 7.05
CA THR A 186 17.79 -5.29 7.90
C THR A 186 17.06 -5.78 9.14
N ALA A 187 17.08 -7.11 9.36
CA ALA A 187 16.53 -7.69 10.59
C ALA A 187 17.28 -7.16 11.82
N THR A 188 16.55 -6.55 12.75
CA THR A 188 17.08 -5.99 14.01
C THR A 188 16.77 -6.89 15.20
N ALA A 189 15.70 -7.67 15.12
CA ALA A 189 15.34 -8.67 16.12
C ALA A 189 14.54 -9.81 15.49
N THR A 190 14.82 -11.03 15.91
CA THR A 190 14.04 -12.22 15.55
C THR A 190 13.61 -12.92 16.83
N THR A 191 12.31 -13.03 17.03
CA THR A 191 11.72 -13.72 18.18
C THR A 191 11.05 -15.00 17.71
N PRO A 192 11.50 -16.19 18.14
CA PRO A 192 10.78 -17.42 17.86
C PRO A 192 9.42 -17.39 18.58
N VAL A 193 8.38 -17.89 17.92
CA VAL A 193 7.01 -17.92 18.44
C VAL A 193 6.50 -19.36 18.39
N LEU A 194 5.97 -19.83 19.51
CA LEU A 194 5.18 -21.06 19.59
C LEU A 194 3.89 -20.75 20.35
N ALA A 195 2.81 -20.49 19.62
CA ALA A 195 1.57 -20.01 20.22
C ALA A 195 0.33 -20.35 19.38
N GLY A 196 -0.86 -20.20 19.96
CA GLY A 196 -2.11 -20.28 19.21
C GLY A 196 -2.24 -19.15 18.18
N ARG A 197 -3.09 -19.33 17.17
CA ARG A 197 -3.27 -18.40 16.04
C ARG A 197 -3.50 -16.95 16.46
N ASP A 198 -4.37 -16.74 17.45
CA ASP A 198 -4.79 -15.39 17.86
C ASP A 198 -3.86 -14.77 18.91
N ALA A 199 -2.72 -15.39 19.20
CA ALA A 199 -1.76 -14.88 20.16
C ALA A 199 -1.20 -13.51 19.71
N PRO A 200 -0.96 -12.56 20.64
CA PRO A 200 -0.43 -11.24 20.29
C PRO A 200 0.86 -11.28 19.46
N ALA A 201 1.70 -12.29 19.64
CA ALA A 201 2.95 -12.47 18.90
C ALA A 201 2.75 -12.61 17.37
N TYR A 202 1.56 -13.04 16.92
CA TYR A 202 1.18 -13.15 15.51
C TYR A 202 0.30 -11.99 15.01
N ARG A 203 -0.07 -11.04 15.89
CA ARG A 203 -0.86 -9.88 15.49
C ARG A 203 0.06 -8.81 14.92
N VAL A 204 -0.30 -8.33 13.74
CA VAL A 204 0.28 -7.22 13.00
C VAL A 204 -0.83 -6.59 12.16
N ASP A 205 -0.70 -5.31 11.82
CA ASP A 205 -1.65 -4.57 11.02
C ASP A 205 -0.90 -3.82 9.90
N PRO A 206 -1.11 -4.13 8.62
CA PRO A 206 -0.55 -3.36 7.52
C PRO A 206 -0.87 -1.87 7.58
N GLY A 207 -2.04 -1.50 8.12
CA GLY A 207 -2.48 -0.12 8.27
C GLY A 207 -1.69 0.68 9.31
N SER A 208 -0.88 0.02 10.15
CA SER A 208 -0.02 0.71 11.12
C SER A 208 1.26 1.27 10.51
N CYS A 209 1.51 1.03 9.22
CA CYS A 209 2.61 1.62 8.46
C CYS A 209 2.23 2.93 7.73
N ALA A 210 1.10 3.56 8.06
CA ALA A 210 0.61 4.78 7.41
C ALA A 210 0.83 6.06 8.24
#